data_AF-A0A353PDL8-F1
#
_entry.id   AF-A0A353PDL8-F1
#
_cell.length_a   1.000
_cell.length_b   1.000
_cell.length_c   1.000
_cell.angle_alpha   90.00
_cell.angle_beta   90.00
_cell.angle_gamma   90.00
#
_symmetry.space_group_name_H-M   'P 1'
#
loop_
_entity.id
_entity.type
_entity.pdbx_description
1 polymer ?
#
loop_
_entity_poly.entity_id
_entity_poly.type
_entity_poly.pdbx_seq_one_letter_code
_entity_poly.pdbx_strand_id
1 'polypeptide(L)' 'MSRVCQVTGKRPITGNNVSHANNRTKRRFLPNLHEQRFWVDSEQRFVRLRVSTKG' A
#
# COMPACT_ATOMS: atom_id res chain seq x y z
N MET A 1 -2.72 3.10 12.39
CA MET A 1 -2.97 3.66 11.03
C MET A 1 -3.30 2.55 10.04
N SER A 2 -4.37 2.71 9.28
CA SER A 2 -4.77 1.84 8.17
C SER A 2 -3.70 1.87 7.06
N ARG A 3 -3.20 0.70 6.63
CA ARG A 3 -2.23 0.56 5.52
C ARG A 3 -2.96 0.61 4.19
N VAL A 4 -3.59 1.74 3.89
CA VAL A 4 -4.39 1.97 2.68
C VAL A 4 -3.74 3.06 1.83
N CYS A 5 -3.70 2.85 0.52
CA CYS A 5 -3.30 3.88 -0.44
C CYS A 5 -4.38 4.95 -0.55
N GLN A 6 -4.05 6.22 -0.38
CA GLN A 6 -5.02 7.32 -0.46
C GLN A 6 -5.56 7.53 -1.88
N VAL A 7 -4.74 7.30 -2.91
CA VAL A 7 -5.13 7.46 -4.32
C VAL A 7 -5.91 6.27 -4.85
N THR A 8 -5.39 5.05 -4.70
CA THR A 8 -5.95 3.84 -5.34
C THR A 8 -6.82 2.98 -4.41
N GLY A 9 -6.93 3.33 -3.13
CA GLY A 9 -7.69 2.54 -2.15
C GLY A 9 -7.13 1.14 -1.84
N LYS A 10 -5.96 0.79 -2.39
CA LYS A 10 -5.32 -0.52 -2.15
C LYS A 10 -5.14 -0.78 -0.67
N ARG A 11 -5.61 -1.95 -0.23
CA ARG A 11 -5.61 -2.41 1.16
C ARG A 11 -4.90 -3.76 1.31
N PRO A 12 -4.49 -4.14 2.53
CA PRO A 12 -3.93 -5.46 2.78
C PRO A 12 -4.92 -6.57 2.43
N ILE A 13 -4.41 -7.62 1.79
CA ILE A 13 -5.19 -8.82 1.45
C ILE A 13 -4.70 -9.98 2.31
N THR A 14 -5.59 -10.86 2.75
CA THR A 14 -5.25 -12.06 3.51
C THR A 14 -4.99 -13.24 2.56
N GLY A 15 -4.10 -14.14 2.95
CA GLY A 15 -3.87 -15.40 2.25
C GLY A 15 -3.01 -16.35 3.06
N ASN A 16 -2.36 -17.32 2.40
CA ASN A 16 -1.50 -18.29 3.08
C ASN A 16 -0.07 -18.28 2.51
N ASN A 17 0.92 -18.58 3.34
CA ASN A 17 2.18 -19.18 2.89
C ASN A 17 1.94 -20.68 2.72
N VAL A 18 2.38 -21.24 1.60
CA VAL A 18 2.31 -22.67 1.33
C VAL A 18 3.76 -23.17 1.29
N SER A 19 4.11 -24.11 2.17
CA SER A 19 5.44 -24.73 2.17
C SER A 19 5.56 -25.80 1.09
N HIS A 20 6.78 -26.31 0.88
CA HIS A 20 7.02 -27.44 -0.02
C HIS A 20 6.17 -28.69 0.35
N ALA A 21 5.95 -28.92 1.66
CA ALA A 21 5.08 -29.97 2.17
C ALA A 21 3.57 -29.60 2.14
N ASN A 22 3.18 -28.54 1.44
CA ASN A 22 1.82 -28.01 1.38
C ASN A 22 1.21 -27.53 2.72
N ASN A 23 2.04 -27.25 3.74
CA ASN A 23 1.56 -26.69 4.99
C ASN A 23 1.12 -25.24 4.76
N ARG A 24 -0.10 -24.90 5.17
CA ARG A 24 -0.71 -23.57 4.96
C ARG A 24 -0.69 -22.75 6.24
N THR A 25 0.09 -21.66 6.27
CA THR A 25 0.10 -20.71 7.39
C THR A 25 -0.47 -19.35 6.96
N LYS A 26 -1.30 -18.71 7.79
CA LYS A 26 -1.94 -17.44 7.45
C LYS A 26 -0.91 -16.33 7.29
N ARG A 27 -1.04 -15.51 6.24
CA ARG A 27 -0.24 -14.31 6.00
C ARG A 27 -1.09 -13.15 5.49
N ARG A 28 -0.49 -11.96 5.48
CA ARG A 28 -1.07 -10.76 4.86
C ARG A 28 -0.15 -10.26 3.74
N PHE A 29 -0.73 -9.92 2.60
CA PHE A 29 -0.07 -9.23 1.50
C PHE A 29 -0.29 -7.74 1.68
N LEU A 30 0.80 -7.01 1.93
CA LEU A 30 0.77 -5.59 2.21
C LEU A 30 1.04 -4.79 0.93
N PRO A 31 0.30 -3.70 0.68
CA PRO A 31 0.67 -2.77 -0.38
C PRO A 31 2.00 -2.07 -0.02
N ASN A 32 2.86 -1.89 -1.03
CA ASN A 32 4.13 -1.18 -0.91
C ASN A 32 3.88 0.34 -0.85
N LEU A 33 3.51 0.83 0.32
CA LEU A 33 3.11 2.22 0.59
C LEU A 33 4.32 3.07 0.99
N HIS A 34 4.41 4.25 0.39
CA HIS A 34 5.42 5.28 0.67
C HIS A 34 4.74 6.59 1.02
N GLU A 35 5.39 7.40 1.85
CA GLU A 35 4.98 8.80 2.04
C GLU A 35 5.81 9.67 1.10
N GLN A 36 5.13 10.32 0.16
CA GLN A 36 5.76 11.18 -0.83
C GLN A 36 5.08 12.55 -0.86
N ARG A 37 5.85 13.55 -1.29
CA ARG A 37 5.37 14.92 -1.50
C ARG A 37 5.14 15.13 -2.99
N PHE A 38 3.96 15.63 -3.32
CA PHE A 38 3.58 15.99 -4.68
C PHE A 38 3.42 17.51 -4.77
N TRP A 39 3.99 18.12 -5.81
CA TRP A 39 3.74 19.51 -6.13
C TRP A 39 2.38 19.64 -6.81
N VAL A 40 1.53 20.53 -6.30
CA VAL A 40 0.21 20.82 -6.88
C VAL A 40 0.24 22.23 -7.43
N ASP A 41 0.19 22.35 -8.76
CA ASP A 41 0.38 23.63 -9.45
C ASP A 41 -0.76 24.62 -9.18
N SER A 42 -1.99 24.13 -9.10
CA SER A 42 -3.18 24.96 -8.83
C SER A 42 -3.17 25.65 -7.46
N GLU A 43 -2.43 25.09 -6.50
CA GLU A 43 -2.37 25.59 -5.12
C GLU A 43 -0.97 26.08 -4.74
N GLN A 44 0.00 26.01 -5.67
CA GLN A 44 1.41 26.35 -5.49
C GLN A 44 2.02 25.79 -4.19
N ARG A 45 1.69 24.54 -3.85
CA ARG A 45 2.13 23.90 -2.60
C ARG A 45 2.51 22.44 -2.77
N PHE A 46 3.26 21.92 -1.81
CA PHE A 46 3.53 20.50 -1.68
C PHE A 46 2.48 19.81 -0.78
N VAL A 47 1.85 18.76 -1.29
CA VAL A 47 0.92 17.91 -0.54
C VAL A 47 1.61 16.59 -0.21
N ARG A 48 1.54 16.19 1.06
CA ARG A 48 2.01 14.86 1.52
C ARG A 48 0.90 13.85 1.32
N LEU A 49 1.16 12.82 0.52
CA LEU A 49 0.24 11.69 0.33
C LEU A 49 0.93 10.37 0.66
N ARG A 50 0.14 9.46 1.20
CA ARG A 50 0.53 8.06 1.38
C ARG A 50 0.03 7.25 0.20
N VAL A 51 0.97 6.86 -0.66
CA VAL A 51 0.65 6.26 -1.95
C VAL A 51 1.38 4.94 -2.14
N SER A 52 0.75 4.00 -2.82
CA SER A 52 1.39 2.73 -3.19
C SER A 52 2.16 2.90 -4.48
N THR A 53 3.28 2.23 -4.68
CA THR A 53 4.09 2.28 -5.93
C THR A 53 3.36 2.07 -7.28
N LYS A 54 2.09 1.62 -7.29
CA LYS A 54 1.27 1.55 -8.52
C LYS A 54 0.47 2.86 -8.77
N GLY A 55 0.61 3.87 -7.92
CA GLY A 55 -0.12 5.13 -7.99
C GLY A 55 0.65 6.26 -7.31
#